data_AF-A0A644YQU8-F1
#
_entry.id   AF-A0A644YQU8-F1
#
_cell.length_a   1.000
_cell.length_b   1.000
_cell.length_c   1.000
_cell.angle_alpha   90.00
_cell.angle_beta   90.00
_cell.angle_gamma   90.00
#
_symmetry.space_group_name_H-M   'P 1'
#
loop_
_entity.id
_entity.type
_entity.pdbx_description
1 polymer ?
#
loop_
_entity_poly.entity_id
_entity_poly.type
_entity_poly.pdbx_seq_one_letter_code
_entity_poly.pdbx_strand_id
1 'polypeptide(L)' 'MTGTNDNIKQNDTAAWLRAEITSDQKKLARKLAKSKGMTFQGWLGQLIQKEISQEANR' A
#
# COMPACT_ATOMS: atom_id res chain seq x y z
N MET A 1 -19.51 -24.25 24.46
CA MET A 1 -19.55 -24.22 22.98
C MET A 1 -18.89 -22.92 22.53
N THR A 2 -17.57 -22.92 22.38
CA THR A 2 -16.78 -21.76 21.94
C THR A 2 -16.49 -21.92 20.46
N GLY A 3 -17.40 -21.43 19.63
CA GLY A 3 -17.16 -21.22 18.21
C GLY A 3 -17.06 -19.73 17.98
N THR A 4 -15.93 -19.12 18.32
CA THR A 4 -15.63 -17.77 17.83
C THR A 4 -15.51 -17.90 16.32
N ASN A 5 -16.42 -17.25 15.63
CA ASN A 5 -16.61 -17.32 14.20
C ASN A 5 -15.50 -16.48 13.55
N ASP A 6 -14.30 -17.06 13.40
CA ASP A 6 -13.15 -16.46 12.71
C ASP A 6 -13.40 -16.44 11.20
N ASN A 7 -14.42 -15.68 10.80
CA ASN A 7 -14.68 -15.35 9.41
C ASN A 7 -13.94 -14.04 9.10
N ILE A 8 -12.61 -14.10 9.17
CA ILE A 8 -11.74 -13.03 8.67
C ILE A 8 -11.90 -13.07 7.15
N LYS A 9 -12.86 -12.28 6.65
CA LYS A 9 -13.06 -12.06 5.22
C LYS A 9 -11.72 -11.59 4.65
N GLN A 10 -11.13 -12.41 3.79
CA GLN A 10 -9.92 -12.15 2.98
C GLN A 10 -10.14 -11.01 1.99
N ASN A 11 -10.44 -9.82 2.50
CA ASN A 11 -10.47 -8.60 1.71
C ASN A 11 -9.96 -7.44 2.56
N ASP A 12 -8.80 -7.64 3.18
CA ASP A 12 -7.94 -6.57 3.72
C ASP A 12 -7.34 -5.76 2.57
N THR A 13 -8.19 -5.25 1.68
CA THR A 13 -7.79 -4.21 0.75
C THR A 13 -7.53 -2.97 1.61
N ALA A 14 -6.24 -2.70 1.82
CA ALA A 14 -5.70 -1.72 2.76
C ALA A 14 -6.59 -0.49 2.94
N ALA A 15 -7.01 -0.27 4.19
CA ALA A 15 -7.58 1.00 4.63
C ALA A 15 -6.67 2.13 4.11
N TRP A 16 -7.24 2.99 3.27
CA TRP A 16 -6.57 4.09 2.57
C TRP A 16 -5.45 4.72 3.41
N LEU A 17 -4.20 4.37 3.11
CA LEU A 17 -3.04 4.94 3.80
C LEU A 17 -3.03 6.45 3.58
N ARG A 18 -3.28 7.20 4.64
CA ARG A 18 -3.20 8.66 4.64
C ARG A 18 -1.77 9.04 4.99
N ALA A 19 -0.95 9.26 3.97
CA ALA A 19 0.36 9.88 4.14
C ALA A 19 0.22 11.40 4.11
N GLU A 20 0.78 12.08 5.11
CA GLU A 20 0.96 13.53 5.07
C GLU A 20 2.07 13.86 4.07
N ILE A 21 1.66 14.14 2.84
CA ILE A 21 2.53 14.61 1.76
C ILE A 21 1.99 15.93 1.23
N THR A 22 2.89 16.85 0.92
CA THR A 22 2.51 18.10 0.26
C THR A 22 1.93 17.83 -1.14
N SER A 23 1.15 18.78 -1.65
CA SER A 23 0.58 18.70 -3.00
C SER A 23 1.66 18.51 -4.08
N ASP A 24 2.82 19.15 -3.93
CA ASP A 24 3.94 19.04 -4.87
C ASP A 24 4.61 17.66 -4.82
N GLN A 25 4.85 17.12 -3.63
CA GLN A 25 5.34 15.76 -3.46
C GLN A 25 4.38 14.74 -4.08
N LYS A 26 3.07 14.92 -3.89
CA LYS A 26 2.04 14.07 -4.52
C LYS A 26 2.08 14.15 -6.04
N LYS A 27 2.31 15.35 -6.61
CA LYS A 27 2.43 15.56 -8.05
C LYS A 27 3.68 14.87 -8.62
N LEU A 28 4.81 14.99 -7.94
CA LEU A 28 6.06 14.31 -8.33
C LEU A 28 5.91 12.79 -8.25
N ALA A 29 5.32 12.28 -7.18
CA ALA A 29 5.06 10.87 -6.99
C ALA A 29 4.12 10.29 -8.07
N ARG A 30 3.08 11.03 -8.48
CA ARG A 30 2.23 10.66 -9.62
C ARG A 30 2.99 10.62 -10.94
N LYS A 31 3.88 11.58 -11.19
CA LYS A 31 4.73 11.58 -12.40
C LYS A 31 5.65 10.36 -12.42
N LEU A 32 6.25 10.02 -11.28
CA LEU A 32 7.14 8.87 -11.13
C LEU A 32 6.40 7.53 -11.31
N ALA A 33 5.19 7.41 -10.78
CA ALA A 33 4.33 6.25 -11.04
C ALA A 33 4.02 6.13 -12.54
N LYS A 34 3.66 7.23 -13.19
CA LYS A 34 3.37 7.25 -14.64
C LYS A 34 4.59 6.87 -15.49
N SER A 35 5.79 7.34 -15.15
CA SER A 35 7.01 6.96 -15.87
C SER A 35 7.35 5.46 -15.75
N LYS A 36 6.78 4.78 -14.75
CA LYS A 36 6.88 3.33 -14.55
C LYS A 36 5.70 2.54 -15.14
N GLY A 37 4.78 3.22 -15.85
CA GLY A 37 3.59 2.59 -16.41
C GLY A 37 2.55 2.16 -15.37
N MET A 38 2.58 2.75 -14.18
CA MET A 38 1.73 2.34 -13.04
C MET A 38 0.80 3.46 -12.58
N THR A 39 -0.29 3.08 -11.90
CA THR A 39 -1.10 4.03 -11.14
C THR A 39 -0.36 4.46 -9.87
N PHE A 40 -0.67 5.65 -9.35
CA PHE A 40 -0.07 6.14 -8.10
C PHE A 40 -0.29 5.17 -6.92
N GLN A 41 -1.49 4.61 -6.80
CA GLN A 41 -1.81 3.64 -5.75
C GLN A 41 -1.07 2.31 -5.95
N GLY A 42 -1.00 1.80 -7.18
CA GLY A 42 -0.25 0.57 -7.47
C GLY A 42 1.24 0.72 -7.20
N TRP A 43 1.82 1.86 -7.59
CA TRP A 43 3.22 2.17 -7.31
C TRP A 43 3.51 2.30 -5.81
N LEU A 44 2.63 2.98 -5.05
CA LEU A 44 2.74 3.03 -3.58
C LEU A 44 2.63 1.64 -2.94
N GLY A 45 1.68 0.82 -3.39
CA GLY A 45 1.50 -0.55 -2.89
C GLY A 45 2.75 -1.40 -3.07
N GLN A 46 3.41 -1.32 -4.24
CA GLN A 46 4.66 -2.02 -4.48
C GLN A 46 5.80 -1.55 -3.58
N LEU A 47 5.92 -0.25 -3.33
CA LEU A 47 6.94 0.28 -2.40
C LEU A 47 6.74 -0.29 -1.00
N ILE A 48 5.51 -0.23 -0.47
CA ILE A 48 5.19 -0.75 0.87
C ILE A 48 5.47 -2.25 0.94
N GLN A 49 5.05 -3.03 -0.07
CA GLN A 49 5.30 -4.46 -0.12
C GLN A 49 6.80 -4.79 -0.11
N LYS A 50 7.60 -4.00 -0.84
CA LYS A 50 9.07 -4.16 -0.87
C LYS A 50 9.67 -3.92 0.51
N GLU A 51 9.31 -2.84 1.18
CA GLU A 51 9.82 -2.52 2.53
C GLU A 51 9.40 -3.60 3.55
N ILE A 52 8.14 -4.04 3.54
CA ILE A 52 7.67 -5.15 4.40
C ILE A 52 8.47 -6.42 4.13
N SER A 53 8.71 -6.74 2.85
CA SER A 53 9.46 -7.94 2.46
C SER A 53 10.92 -7.86 2.88
N GLN A 54 11.53 -6.66 2.89
CA GLN A 54 12.90 -6.48 3.37
C GLN A 54 12.98 -6.64 4.89
N GLU A 55 12.03 -6.09 5.64
CA GLU A 55 11.99 -6.22 7.09
C GLU A 55 11.69 -7.65 7.54
N ALA A 56 10.81 -8.37 6.83
CA ALA A 56 10.52 -9.77 7.11
C ALA A 56 11.72 -10.72 6.88
N ASN A 57 12.72 -10.29 6.11
CA ASN A 57 13.92 -11.08 5.79
C ASN A 57 15.17 -10.59 6.57
N ARG A 58 15.01 -9.68 7.53
CA ARG A 58 16.07 -9.26 8.45
C ARG A 58 16.07 -10.11 9.72
#